data_AF-A0A3C0CRX0-F1
#
_entry.id   AF-A0A3C0CRX0-F1
#
_cell.length_a   1.000
_cell.length_b   1.000
_cell.length_c   1.000
_cell.angle_alpha   90.00
_cell.angle_beta   90.00
_cell.angle_gamma   90.00
#
_symmetry.space_group_name_H-M   'P 1'
#
loop_
_entity.id
_entity.type
_entity.pdbx_description
1 polymer ?
#
loop_
_entity_poly.entity_id
_entity_poly.type
_entity_poly.pdbx_seq_one_letter_code
_entity_poly.pdbx_strand_id
1 'polypeptide(L)'
;MSIEFVRKALDRSFIMGQDYLADADSESLSANRRSEVTRQKFNTMRDEICEATAAMLAEKDALLQQALDAIESECGFGGTNTYDPRAICDAIRKNLGIKND
;
A
#
# COMPACT_ATOMS: atom_id res chain seq x y z
N MET A 1 -2.28 10.20 3.32
CA MET A 1 -3.51 9.48 2.92
C MET A 1 -3.45 7.97 3.19
N SER A 2 -2.29 7.28 3.15
CA SER A 2 -2.21 5.82 3.38
C SER A 2 -2.32 5.38 4.86
N ILE A 3 -1.64 6.04 5.80
CA ILE A 3 -1.58 5.62 7.21
C ILE A 3 -2.95 5.66 7.89
N GLU A 4 -3.78 6.66 7.58
CA GLU A 4 -5.10 6.81 8.19
C GLU A 4 -6.08 5.72 7.73
N PHE A 5 -5.97 5.29 6.47
CA PHE A 5 -6.73 4.17 5.93
C PHE A 5 -6.39 2.86 6.66
N VAL A 6 -5.08 2.59 6.83
CA VAL A 6 -4.61 1.42 7.59
C VAL A 6 -5.08 1.47 9.04
N ARG A 7 -5.04 2.63 9.71
CA ARG A 7 -5.55 2.78 11.08
C ARG A 7 -7.04 2.46 11.19
N LYS A 8 -7.88 3.03 10.31
CA LYS A 8 -9.33 2.75 10.29
C LYS A 8 -9.63 1.27 10.03
N ALA A 9 -8.86 0.65 9.15
CA ALA A 9 -8.96 -0.78 8.88
C ALA A 9 -8.62 -1.65 10.11
N LEU A 10 -7.55 -1.30 10.84
CA LEU A 10 -7.14 -1.98 12.07
C LEU A 10 -8.17 -1.82 13.19
N ASP A 11 -8.69 -0.61 13.40
CA ASP A 11 -9.72 -0.34 14.40
C ASP A 11 -10.99 -1.17 14.13
N ARG A 12 -11.42 -1.22 12.86
CA ARG A 12 -12.59 -1.99 12.45
C ARG A 12 -12.36 -3.50 12.57
N SER A 13 -11.17 -3.97 12.24
CA SER A 13 -10.75 -5.36 12.42
C SER A 13 -10.82 -5.79 13.89
N PHE A 14 -10.36 -4.92 14.79
CA PHE A 14 -10.39 -5.17 16.23
C PHE A 14 -11.82 -5.32 16.76
N ILE A 15 -12.71 -4.40 16.41
CA ILE A 15 -14.13 -4.44 16.84
C ILE A 15 -14.80 -5.73 16.35
N MET A 16 -14.63 -6.09 15.07
CA MET A 16 -15.25 -7.29 14.51
C MET A 16 -14.67 -8.59 15.09
N GLY A 17 -13.39 -8.60 15.48
CA GLY A 17 -12.78 -9.72 16.18
C GLY A 17 -13.40 -9.93 17.56
N GLN A 18 -13.71 -8.86 18.29
CA GLN A 18 -14.40 -8.94 19.58
C GLN A 18 -15.84 -9.48 19.42
N ASP A 19 -16.59 -8.97 18.44
CA ASP A 19 -17.95 -9.43 18.14
C ASP A 19 -17.96 -10.91 17.74
N TYR A 20 -17.00 -11.33 16.91
CA TYR A 20 -16.84 -12.72 16.49
C TYR A 20 -16.63 -13.65 17.68
N LEU A 21 -15.69 -13.33 18.57
CA LEU A 21 -15.37 -14.16 19.73
C LEU A 21 -16.57 -14.26 20.68
N ALA A 22 -17.26 -13.14 20.94
CA ALA A 22 -18.44 -13.13 21.80
C ALA A 22 -19.59 -14.01 21.27
N ASP A 23 -19.81 -14.02 19.95
CA ASP A 23 -20.86 -14.83 19.33
C ASP A 23 -20.42 -16.29 19.08
N ALA A 24 -19.13 -16.55 18.84
CA ALA A 24 -18.60 -17.89 18.57
C ALA A 24 -18.46 -18.76 19.83
N ASP A 25 -18.20 -18.15 20.99
CA ASP A 25 -18.18 -18.85 22.28
C ASP A 25 -19.59 -19.17 22.82
N SER A 26 -20.64 -18.76 22.09
CA SER A 26 -22.02 -19.00 22.48
C SER A 26 -22.52 -20.38 22.05
N GLU A 27 -23.23 -21.08 22.94
CA GLU A 27 -23.97 -22.31 22.61
C GLU A 27 -25.21 -22.03 21.73
N SER A 28 -25.56 -20.77 21.49
CA SER A 28 -26.71 -20.41 20.66
C SER A 28 -26.42 -20.61 19.17
N LEU A 29 -27.24 -21.43 18.52
CA LEU A 29 -27.21 -21.62 17.06
C LEU A 29 -27.38 -20.30 16.29
N SER A 30 -28.15 -19.36 16.84
CA SER A 30 -28.32 -18.02 16.27
C SER A 30 -27.06 -17.16 16.38
N ALA A 31 -26.31 -17.29 17.47
CA ALA A 31 -25.05 -16.57 17.69
C ALA A 31 -23.94 -17.13 16.78
N ASN A 32 -23.85 -18.45 16.68
CA ASN A 32 -22.93 -19.11 15.74
C ASN A 32 -23.18 -18.71 14.27
N ARG A 33 -24.43 -18.47 13.88
CA ARG A 33 -24.73 -17.96 12.54
C ARG A 33 -24.25 -16.51 12.37
N ARG A 34 -24.35 -15.67 13.41
CA ARG A 34 -23.85 -14.28 13.37
C ARG A 34 -22.32 -14.24 13.35
N SER A 35 -21.63 -15.10 14.11
CA SER A 35 -20.18 -15.19 14.09
C SER A 35 -19.68 -15.55 12.69
N GLU A 36 -20.35 -16.48 11.99
CA GLU A 36 -20.01 -16.81 10.60
C GLU A 36 -20.18 -15.60 9.65
N VAL A 37 -21.26 -14.83 9.79
CA VAL A 37 -21.47 -13.60 9.01
C VAL A 37 -20.39 -12.56 9.31
N THR A 38 -20.01 -12.39 10.57
CA THR A 38 -18.94 -11.48 10.99
C THR A 38 -17.59 -11.92 10.40
N ARG A 39 -17.31 -13.23 10.41
CA ARG A 39 -16.11 -13.81 9.79
C ARG A 39 -16.06 -13.55 8.28
N GLN A 40 -17.18 -13.73 7.58
CA GLN A 40 -17.25 -13.44 6.14
C GLN A 40 -16.98 -11.96 5.86
N LYS A 41 -17.62 -11.05 6.60
CA LYS A 41 -17.39 -9.60 6.44
C LYS A 41 -15.93 -9.23 6.71
N PHE A 42 -15.31 -9.86 7.71
CA PHE A 42 -13.89 -9.66 8.01
C PHE A 42 -13.00 -10.09 6.83
N ASN A 43 -13.24 -11.28 6.27
CA ASN A 43 -12.48 -11.78 5.13
C ASN A 43 -12.62 -10.86 3.90
N THR A 44 -13.84 -10.43 3.58
CA THR A 44 -14.07 -9.48 2.47
C THR A 44 -13.29 -8.19 2.68
N MET A 45 -13.37 -7.60 3.87
CA MET A 45 -12.65 -6.36 4.17
C MET A 45 -11.13 -6.53 4.10
N ARG A 46 -10.61 -7.65 4.61
CA ARG A 46 -9.18 -7.98 4.49
C ARG A 46 -8.76 -8.03 3.02
N ASP A 47 -9.53 -8.70 2.18
CA ASP A 47 -9.21 -8.86 0.77
C ASP A 47 -9.24 -7.50 0.05
N GLU A 48 -10.24 -6.64 0.32
CA GLU A 48 -10.32 -5.26 -0.18
C GLU A 48 -9.10 -4.41 0.22
N ILE A 49 -8.66 -4.50 1.48
CA ILE A 49 -7.49 -3.75 1.98
C ILE A 49 -6.21 -4.26 1.31
N CYS A 50 -6.05 -5.58 1.18
CA CYS A 50 -4.90 -6.19 0.52
C CYS A 50 -4.82 -5.77 -0.95
N GLU A 51 -5.94 -5.81 -1.67
CA GLU A 51 -6.02 -5.38 -3.07
C GLU A 51 -5.69 -3.89 -3.22
N ALA A 52 -6.29 -3.03 -2.40
CA ALA A 52 -6.01 -1.59 -2.43
C ALA A 52 -4.54 -1.30 -2.12
N THR A 53 -3.95 -1.98 -1.13
CA THR A 53 -2.54 -1.81 -0.75
C THR A 53 -1.60 -2.31 -1.85
N ALA A 54 -1.91 -3.44 -2.47
CA ALA A 54 -1.15 -3.99 -3.58
C ALA A 54 -1.17 -3.05 -4.80
N ALA A 55 -2.33 -2.46 -5.13
CA ALA A 55 -2.46 -1.48 -6.19
C ALA A 55 -1.61 -0.22 -5.92
N MET A 56 -1.63 0.28 -4.67
CA MET A 56 -0.80 1.42 -4.27
C MET A 56 0.71 1.13 -4.37
N LEU A 57 1.14 -0.09 -4.00
CA LEU A 57 2.53 -0.50 -4.13
C LEU A 57 2.95 -0.61 -5.60
N ALA A 58 2.11 -1.24 -6.44
CA ALA A 58 2.38 -1.36 -7.87
C ALA A 58 2.50 0.00 -8.57
N GLU A 59 1.67 0.98 -8.20
CA GLU A 59 1.79 2.35 -8.71
C GLU A 59 3.13 2.98 -8.32
N LYS A 60 3.58 2.77 -7.08
CA LYS A 60 4.87 3.28 -6.60
C LYS A 60 6.05 2.62 -7.29
N ASP A 61 5.99 1.31 -7.50
CA ASP A 61 7.02 0.57 -8.23
C ASP A 61 7.12 1.04 -9.69
N ALA A 62 5.98 1.29 -10.35
CA ALA A 62 5.96 1.83 -11.71
C ALA A 62 6.58 3.23 -11.80
N LEU A 63 6.27 4.13 -10.85
CA LEU A 63 6.88 5.45 -10.77
C LEU A 63 8.39 5.37 -10.52
N LEU A 64 8.83 4.42 -9.69
CA LEU A 64 10.24 4.22 -9.39
C LEU A 64 11.01 3.69 -10.61
N GLN A 65 10.40 2.77 -11.37
CA GLN A 65 10.97 2.28 -12.62
C GLN A 65 11.06 3.40 -13.67
N GLN A 66 10.01 4.21 -13.83
CA GLN A 66 10.05 5.38 -14.73
C GLN A 66 11.16 6.36 -14.35
N ALA A 67 11.38 6.58 -13.05
CA ALA A 67 12.47 7.44 -12.58
C ALA A 67 13.85 6.83 -12.91
N LEU A 68 14.02 5.51 -12.77
CA LEU A 68 15.25 4.82 -13.13
C LEU A 68 15.52 4.89 -14.64
N ASP A 69 14.53 4.61 -15.48
CA ASP A 69 14.64 4.68 -16.95
C ASP A 69 15.02 6.09 -17.41
N ALA A 70 14.45 7.12 -16.77
CA ALA A 70 14.78 8.52 -17.06
C ALA A 70 16.23 8.87 -16.68
N ILE A 71 16.73 8.37 -15.55
CA ILE A 71 18.14 8.55 -15.16
C ILE A 71 19.06 7.88 -16.18
N GLU A 72 18.76 6.64 -16.58
CA GLU A 72 19.57 5.92 -17.56
C GLU A 72 19.61 6.65 -18.91
N SER A 73 18.47 7.19 -19.35
CA SER A 73 18.38 7.95 -20.60
C SER A 73 19.09 9.31 -20.54
N GLU A 74 19.02 10.04 -19.43
CA GLU A 74 19.65 11.37 -19.31
C GLU A 74 21.14 11.28 -18.99
N CYS A 75 21.58 10.23 -18.27
CA CYS A 75 22.97 10.10 -17.82
C CYS A 75 23.84 9.21 -18.73
N GLY A 76 23.26 8.55 -19.74
CA GLY A 76 23.99 7.89 -20.81
C GLY A 76 25.10 6.95 -20.32
N PHE A 77 24.74 5.75 -19.84
CA PHE A 77 25.71 4.68 -19.56
C PHE A 77 26.26 4.09 -20.88
N GLY A 78 27.05 4.87 -21.61
CA GLY A 78 27.48 4.51 -22.95
C GLY A 78 28.53 5.46 -23.51
N GLY A 79 29.69 5.55 -22.86
CA GLY A 79 30.89 6.13 -23.47
C GLY A 79 31.43 7.35 -22.73
N THR A 80 32.64 7.19 -22.16
CA THR A 80 33.56 8.24 -21.71
C THR A 80 32.91 9.52 -21.17
N ASN A 81 32.29 9.51 -20.00
CA ASN A 81 32.14 10.74 -19.24
C ASN A 81 31.88 10.51 -17.75
N THR A 82 32.44 11.40 -16.95
CA THR A 82 32.46 11.40 -15.49
C THR A 82 31.06 11.35 -14.89
N TYR A 83 30.85 10.40 -13.97
CA TYR A 83 29.68 10.28 -13.11
C TYR A 83 29.47 11.60 -12.34
N ASP A 84 28.40 12.37 -12.64
CA ASP A 84 28.02 13.54 -11.84
C ASP A 84 26.73 13.24 -11.05
N PRO A 85 26.84 12.91 -9.75
CA PRO A 85 25.70 12.65 -8.88
C PRO A 85 24.69 13.80 -8.80
N ARG A 86 25.11 15.05 -9.06
CA ARG A 86 24.20 16.22 -9.03
C ARG A 86 23.23 16.23 -10.20
N ALA A 87 23.70 15.87 -11.40
CA ALA A 87 22.85 15.76 -12.59
C ALA A 87 21.76 14.68 -12.40
N ILE A 88 22.13 13.55 -11.79
CA ILE A 88 21.18 12.47 -11.43
C ILE A 88 20.14 12.97 -10.41
N CYS A 89 20.58 13.64 -9.35
CA CYS A 89 19.66 14.19 -8.35
C CYS A 89 18.71 15.24 -8.94
N ASP A 90 19.18 16.08 -9.87
CA ASP A 90 18.35 17.11 -10.51
C ASP A 90 17.35 16.50 -11.51
N ALA A 91 17.73 15.45 -12.24
CA ALA A 91 16.84 14.65 -13.09
C ALA A 91 15.72 13.98 -12.28
N ILE A 92 16.09 13.36 -11.14
CA ILE A 92 15.14 12.74 -10.22
C ILE A 92 14.16 13.79 -9.67
N ARG A 93 14.67 14.92 -9.19
CA ARG A 93 13.83 16.00 -8.65
C ARG A 93 12.86 16.56 -9.71
N LYS A 94 13.34 16.74 -10.94
CA LYS A 94 12.53 17.22 -12.06
C LYS A 94 11.40 16.24 -12.40
N ASN A 95 11.70 14.95 -12.50
CA ASN A 95 10.71 13.92 -12.83
C ASN A 95 9.73 13.64 -11.68
N LEU A 96 10.17 13.77 -10.43
CA LEU A 96 9.30 13.62 -9.25
C LEU A 96 8.56 14.92 -8.86
N GLY A 97 8.77 16.03 -9.57
CA GLY A 97 8.11 17.31 -9.32
C GLY A 97 8.51 18.00 -8.00
N ILE A 98 9.70 17.70 -7.47
CA ILE A 98 10.20 18.29 -6.23
C ILE A 98 10.83 19.65 -6.55
N LYS A 99 10.29 20.75 -6.01
CA LYS A 99 10.84 22.10 -6.19
C LYS A 99 12.12 22.29 -5.36
N ASN A 100 13.11 22.98 -5.93
CA ASN A 100 14.30 23.42 -5.20
C ASN A 100 13.94 24.65 -4.36
N ASP A 101 14.03 24.51 -3.03
CA ASP A 101 14.08 25.64 -2.09
C ASP A 101 15.51 26.19 -1.99
#